data_AF-A0A0S8FJQ1-F1
#
_entry.id   AF-A0A0S8FJQ1-F1
#
_cell.length_a   1.000
_cell.length_b   1.000
_cell.length_c   1.000
_cell.angle_alpha   90.00
_cell.angle_beta   90.00
_cell.angle_gamma   90.00
#
_symmetry.space_group_name_H-M   'P 1'
#
loop_
_entity.id
_entity.type
_entity.pdbx_description
1 polymer ?
#
loop_
_entity_poly.entity_id
_entity_poly.type
_entity_poly.pdbx_seq_one_letter_code
_entity_poly.pdbx_strand_id
1 'polypeptide(L)'
;RARLAEDAGRFDEAVALYRETAGLDPGFARAHAGLARQHWIAASREGLSDGDRRARLQAALTHVHRALTEAPQLAEALAIQRALLAAGVKPGPEAQTLLPAGDPATLHERVIELRPSYAAEYYWWGQSLASEGRTAEASDALDKARRLDPVGKVAPP
;
A
#
# COMPACT_ATOMS: atom_id res chain seq x y z
N ARG A 1 2.26 3.22 -18.04
CA ARG A 1 1.61 1.98 -18.51
C ARG A 1 1.18 1.10 -17.34
N ALA A 2 2.06 0.75 -16.40
CA ALA A 2 1.71 -0.10 -15.25
C ALA A 2 0.50 0.41 -14.43
N ARG A 3 0.49 1.69 -14.04
CA ARG A 3 -0.64 2.29 -13.30
C ARG A 3 -1.95 2.30 -14.09
N LEU A 4 -1.90 2.45 -15.42
CA LEU A 4 -3.10 2.39 -16.26
C LEU A 4 -3.65 0.97 -16.39
N ALA A 5 -2.78 -0.05 -16.36
CA ALA A 5 -3.21 -1.44 -16.31
C ALA A 5 -3.85 -1.76 -14.95
N GLU A 6 -3.29 -1.23 -13.87
CA GLU A 6 -3.83 -1.34 -12.52
C GLU A 6 -5.22 -0.68 -12.37
N ASP A 7 -5.37 0.56 -12.85
CA ASP A 7 -6.66 1.27 -12.84
C ASP A 7 -7.73 0.56 -13.71
N ALA A 8 -7.30 -0.26 -14.67
CA ALA A 8 -8.16 -1.09 -15.51
C ALA A 8 -8.39 -2.51 -14.94
N GLY A 9 -7.92 -2.81 -13.72
CA GLY A 9 -8.03 -4.13 -13.08
C GLY A 9 -7.14 -5.23 -13.70
N ARG A 10 -6.25 -4.87 -14.64
CA ARG A 10 -5.32 -5.81 -15.30
C ARG A 10 -4.07 -6.00 -14.44
N PHE A 11 -4.26 -6.62 -13.28
CA PHE A 11 -3.22 -6.75 -12.25
C PHE A 11 -1.98 -7.53 -12.73
N ASP A 12 -2.15 -8.62 -13.48
CA ASP A 12 -1.02 -9.40 -13.99
C ASP A 12 -0.15 -8.60 -14.96
N GLU A 13 -0.77 -7.80 -15.82
CA GLU A 13 -0.08 -6.88 -16.73
C GLU A 13 0.62 -5.75 -15.95
N ALA A 14 -0.04 -5.19 -14.93
CA ALA A 14 0.56 -4.18 -14.07
C ALA A 14 1.82 -4.72 -13.37
N VAL A 15 1.76 -5.94 -12.82
CA VAL A 15 2.91 -6.61 -12.21
C VAL A 15 4.04 -6.82 -13.22
N ALA A 16 3.73 -7.32 -14.42
CA ALA A 16 4.73 -7.53 -15.47
C ALA A 16 5.45 -6.22 -15.82
N LEU A 17 4.69 -5.13 -16.01
CA LEU A 17 5.23 -3.81 -16.34
C LEU A 17 6.06 -3.22 -15.19
N TYR A 18 5.63 -3.39 -13.93
CA TYR A 18 6.43 -2.93 -12.79
C TYR A 18 7.72 -3.74 -12.64
N ARG A 19 7.71 -5.06 -12.89
CA ARG A 19 8.92 -5.90 -12.89
C ARG A 19 9.88 -5.51 -14.01
N GLU A 20 9.37 -5.29 -15.22
CA GLU A 20 10.16 -4.82 -16.35
C GLU A 20 10.83 -3.48 -16.01
N THR A 21 10.05 -2.54 -15.47
CA THR A 21 10.58 -1.22 -15.06
C THR A 21 11.67 -1.36 -13.99
N ALA A 22 11.46 -2.20 -12.97
CA ALA A 22 12.44 -2.44 -11.92
C ALA A 22 13.68 -3.21 -12.42
N GLY A 23 13.55 -4.00 -13.48
CA GLY A 23 14.67 -4.68 -14.13
C GLY A 23 15.54 -3.72 -14.96
N LEU A 24 14.91 -2.72 -15.59
CA LEU A 24 15.61 -1.67 -16.35
C LEU A 24 16.24 -0.61 -15.43
N ASP A 25 15.53 -0.21 -14.38
CA ASP A 25 15.99 0.72 -13.36
C ASP A 25 15.67 0.17 -11.95
N PRO A 26 16.63 -0.53 -11.33
CA PRO A 26 16.48 -1.04 -9.96
C PRO A 26 16.32 0.06 -8.89
N GLY A 27 16.59 1.33 -9.21
CA GLY A 27 16.38 2.48 -8.33
C GLY A 27 15.00 3.11 -8.50
N PHE A 28 14.17 2.64 -9.43
CA PHE A 28 12.89 3.26 -9.73
C PHE A 28 11.84 3.01 -8.63
N ALA A 29 11.84 3.88 -7.62
CA ALA A 29 11.04 3.75 -6.41
C ALA A 29 9.55 3.48 -6.65
N ARG A 30 8.96 4.11 -7.67
CA ARG A 30 7.54 3.93 -8.02
C ARG A 30 7.21 2.54 -8.56
N ALA A 31 8.14 1.87 -9.25
CA ALA A 31 7.91 0.48 -9.65
C ALA A 31 7.89 -0.44 -8.44
N HIS A 32 8.80 -0.24 -7.49
CA HIS A 32 8.78 -0.98 -6.24
C HIS A 32 7.53 -0.71 -5.41
N ALA A 33 7.05 0.54 -5.30
CA ALA A 33 5.77 0.84 -4.66
C ALA A 33 4.58 0.13 -5.34
N GLY A 34 4.59 0.07 -6.68
CA GLY A 34 3.61 -0.69 -7.46
C GLY A 34 3.64 -2.18 -7.16
N LEU A 35 4.83 -2.81 -7.19
CA LEU A 35 4.99 -4.23 -6.84
C LEU A 35 4.55 -4.51 -5.40
N ALA A 36 4.90 -3.62 -4.45
CA ALA A 36 4.48 -3.74 -3.07
C ALA A 36 2.96 -3.79 -2.94
N ARG A 37 2.24 -2.86 -3.61
CA ARG A 37 0.78 -2.85 -3.64
C ARG A 37 0.20 -4.13 -4.22
N GLN A 38 0.75 -4.64 -5.32
CA GLN A 38 0.26 -5.86 -5.96
C GLN A 38 0.47 -7.10 -5.07
N HIS A 39 1.63 -7.21 -4.41
CA HIS A 39 1.88 -8.28 -3.45
C HIS A 39 0.95 -8.20 -2.23
N TRP A 40 0.67 -6.99 -1.74
CA TRP A 40 -0.25 -6.77 -0.63
C TRP A 40 -1.69 -7.14 -1.00
N ILE A 41 -2.21 -6.68 -2.15
CA ILE A 41 -3.55 -7.07 -2.66
C ILE A 41 -3.62 -8.58 -2.86
N ALA A 42 -2.59 -9.18 -3.46
CA ALA A 42 -2.55 -10.61 -3.69
C ALA A 42 -2.57 -11.42 -2.39
N ALA A 43 -2.08 -10.88 -1.26
CA ALA A 43 -2.11 -11.55 0.03
C ALA A 43 -3.53 -11.66 0.62
N SER A 44 -4.45 -10.80 0.19
CA SER A 44 -5.86 -10.82 0.60
C SER A 44 -6.73 -11.77 -0.21
N ARG A 45 -6.16 -12.50 -1.20
CA ARG A 45 -6.94 -13.44 -2.01
C ARG A 45 -7.42 -14.63 -1.18
N GLU A 46 -8.67 -15.00 -1.40
CA GLU A 46 -9.25 -16.20 -0.80
C GLU A 46 -8.54 -17.48 -1.28
N GLY A 47 -8.57 -18.52 -0.45
CA GLY A 47 -7.97 -19.82 -0.76
C GLY A 47 -6.45 -19.89 -0.65
N LEU A 48 -5.76 -18.80 -0.29
CA LEU A 48 -4.32 -18.83 -0.01
C LEU A 48 -4.01 -19.53 1.31
N SER A 49 -2.97 -20.37 1.29
CA SER A 49 -2.39 -20.90 2.52
C SER A 49 -1.74 -19.77 3.36
N ASP A 50 -1.61 -19.98 4.66
CA ASP A 50 -0.95 -19.01 5.54
C ASP A 50 0.51 -18.77 5.14
N GLY A 51 1.20 -19.81 4.66
CA GLY A 51 2.56 -19.71 4.13
C GLY A 51 2.63 -18.81 2.90
N ASP A 52 1.72 -18.99 1.95
CA ASP A 52 1.64 -18.19 0.73
C ASP A 52 1.24 -16.74 0.99
N ARG A 53 0.33 -16.52 1.95
CA ARG A 53 -0.04 -15.19 2.42
C ARG A 53 1.16 -14.49 3.04
N ARG A 54 1.87 -15.17 3.95
CA ARG A 54 3.07 -14.63 4.61
C ARG A 54 4.17 -14.30 3.58
N ALA A 55 4.42 -15.19 2.61
CA ALA A 55 5.40 -14.95 1.56
C ALA A 55 5.06 -13.70 0.73
N ARG A 56 3.79 -13.50 0.39
CA ARG A 56 3.34 -12.29 -0.33
C ARG A 56 3.50 -11.02 0.51
N LEU A 57 3.13 -11.06 1.79
CA LEU A 57 3.30 -9.91 2.69
C LEU A 57 4.78 -9.55 2.90
N GLN A 58 5.65 -10.55 2.98
CA GLN A 58 7.10 -10.33 3.04
C GLN A 58 7.65 -9.74 1.73
N ALA A 59 7.20 -10.23 0.57
CA ALA A 59 7.57 -9.63 -0.72
C ALA A 59 7.11 -8.18 -0.84
N ALA A 60 5.88 -7.86 -0.36
CA ALA A 60 5.39 -6.49 -0.30
C ALA A 60 6.30 -5.61 0.57
N LEU A 61 6.69 -6.09 1.75
CA LEU A 61 7.59 -5.39 2.67
C LEU A 61 8.98 -5.15 2.06
N THR A 62 9.56 -6.13 1.36
CA THR A 62 10.83 -5.96 0.63
C THR A 62 10.74 -4.83 -0.39
N HIS A 63 9.65 -4.76 -1.15
CA HIS A 63 9.46 -3.72 -2.14
C HIS A 63 9.15 -2.35 -1.52
N VAL A 64 8.42 -2.28 -0.41
CA VAL A 64 8.26 -1.04 0.38
C VAL A 64 9.62 -0.52 0.82
N HIS A 65 10.45 -1.39 1.40
CA HIS A 65 11.79 -1.01 1.85
C HIS A 65 12.59 -0.42 0.69
N ARG A 66 12.68 -1.13 -0.44
CA ARG A 66 13.39 -0.63 -1.62
C ARG A 66 12.85 0.70 -2.12
N ALA A 67 11.53 0.87 -2.18
CA ALA A 67 10.91 2.11 -2.61
C ALA A 67 11.25 3.29 -1.69
N LEU A 68 11.27 3.06 -0.37
CA LEU A 68 11.53 4.11 0.62
C LEU A 68 13.02 4.39 0.83
N THR A 69 13.91 3.44 0.54
CA THR A 69 15.35 3.71 0.42
C THR A 69 15.63 4.75 -0.66
N GLU A 70 14.99 4.60 -1.84
CA GLU A 70 15.23 5.46 -2.99
C GLU A 70 14.39 6.77 -2.92
N ALA A 71 13.18 6.70 -2.36
CA ALA A 71 12.28 7.84 -2.21
C ALA A 71 11.55 7.81 -0.85
N PRO A 72 12.16 8.35 0.23
CA PRO A 72 11.62 8.25 1.60
C PRO A 72 10.25 8.92 1.82
N GLN A 73 9.88 9.87 0.96
CA GLN A 73 8.60 10.59 1.02
C GLN A 73 7.61 10.12 -0.06
N LEU A 74 7.79 8.91 -0.60
CA LEU A 74 6.86 8.36 -1.59
C LEU A 74 5.58 7.89 -0.90
N ALA A 75 4.53 8.72 -1.00
CA ALA A 75 3.23 8.48 -0.39
C ALA A 75 2.63 7.10 -0.72
N GLU A 76 2.79 6.61 -1.95
CA GLU A 76 2.34 5.27 -2.33
C GLU A 76 3.02 4.16 -1.52
N ALA A 77 4.33 4.26 -1.27
CA ALA A 77 5.06 3.25 -0.51
C ALA A 77 4.76 3.34 0.99
N LEU A 78 4.63 4.56 1.52
CA LEU A 78 4.22 4.79 2.92
C LEU A 78 2.81 4.23 3.21
N ALA A 79 1.88 4.37 2.27
CA ALA A 79 0.53 3.81 2.39
C ALA A 79 0.54 2.27 2.50
N ILE A 80 1.40 1.60 1.72
CA ILE A 80 1.56 0.14 1.82
C ILE A 80 2.30 -0.25 3.10
N GLN A 81 3.33 0.50 3.51
CA GLN A 81 4.00 0.29 4.80
C GLN A 81 3.01 0.33 5.96
N ARG A 82 2.13 1.34 5.96
CA ARG A 82 1.05 1.48 6.95
C ARG A 82 0.15 0.25 6.96
N ALA A 83 -0.34 -0.17 5.79
CA ALA A 83 -1.25 -1.30 5.67
C ALA A 83 -0.59 -2.61 6.14
N LEU A 84 0.71 -2.80 5.88
CA LEU A 84 1.48 -3.94 6.37
C LEU A 84 1.60 -3.93 7.90
N LEU A 85 1.92 -2.78 8.50
CA LEU A 85 2.00 -2.65 9.96
C LEU A 85 0.65 -2.89 10.64
N ALA A 86 -0.45 -2.38 10.07
CA ALA A 86 -1.81 -2.63 10.55
C ALA A 86 -2.18 -4.12 10.48
N ALA A 87 -1.69 -4.84 9.47
CA ALA A 87 -1.82 -6.29 9.37
C ALA A 87 -0.85 -7.09 10.27
N GLY A 88 -0.10 -6.41 11.15
CA GLY A 88 0.88 -7.04 12.05
C GLY A 88 2.18 -7.46 11.37
N VAL A 89 2.40 -7.10 10.10
CA VAL A 89 3.62 -7.41 9.35
C VAL A 89 4.67 -6.36 9.69
N LYS A 90 5.64 -6.74 10.52
CA LYS A 90 6.72 -5.85 10.94
C LYS A 90 7.96 -6.03 10.05
N PRO A 91 8.67 -4.94 9.70
CA PRO A 91 9.99 -5.03 9.09
C PRO A 91 10.94 -5.82 9.99
N GLY A 92 11.86 -6.59 9.39
CA GLY A 92 12.97 -7.19 10.13
C GLY A 92 13.86 -6.10 10.75
N PRO A 93 14.72 -6.45 11.72
CA PRO A 93 15.53 -5.50 12.48
C PRO A 93 16.38 -4.57 11.58
N GLU A 94 16.92 -5.08 10.48
CA GLU A 94 17.70 -4.29 9.51
C GLU A 94 16.86 -3.25 8.75
N ALA A 95 15.60 -3.57 8.44
CA ALA A 95 14.69 -2.67 7.74
C ALA A 95 14.05 -1.65 8.70
N GLN A 96 14.01 -1.95 9.99
CA GLN A 96 13.38 -1.15 11.04
C GLN A 96 14.14 0.16 11.31
N THR A 97 15.46 0.18 11.06
CA THR A 97 16.32 1.37 11.21
C THR A 97 16.25 2.31 10.00
N LEU A 98 15.87 1.79 8.83
CA LEU A 98 15.87 2.50 7.54
C LEU A 98 14.48 3.02 7.14
N LEU A 99 13.43 2.41 7.69
CA LEU A 99 12.06 2.86 7.48
C LEU A 99 11.68 3.89 8.55
N PRO A 100 10.90 4.94 8.21
CA PRO A 100 10.39 5.85 9.22
C PRO A 100 9.61 5.02 10.25
N ALA A 101 10.14 5.00 11.48
CA ALA A 101 9.54 4.30 12.60
C ALA A 101 8.28 5.06 13.00
N GLY A 102 7.13 4.40 12.88
CA GLY A 102 5.84 4.96 13.23
C GLY A 102 4.81 3.86 13.31
N ASP A 103 3.76 4.11 14.09
CA ASP A 103 2.57 3.28 14.07
C ASP A 103 1.75 3.55 12.79
N PRO A 104 0.69 2.75 12.52
CA PRO A 104 -0.16 2.99 11.37
C PRO A 104 -0.80 4.39 11.32
N ALA A 105 -1.09 5.02 12.47
CA ALA A 105 -1.69 6.36 12.52
C ALA A 105 -0.70 7.43 12.06
N THR A 106 0.54 7.39 12.53
CA THR A 106 1.61 8.31 12.15
C THR A 106 1.90 8.22 10.65
N LEU A 107 1.93 7.00 10.10
CA LEU A 107 2.12 6.81 8.66
C LEU A 107 0.91 7.30 7.86
N HIS A 108 -0.31 7.10 8.35
CA HIS A 108 -1.51 7.66 7.72
C HIS A 108 -1.41 9.17 7.61
N GLU A 109 -1.12 9.86 8.71
CA GLU A 109 -0.93 11.31 8.77
C GLU A 109 0.12 11.76 7.75
N ARG A 110 1.26 11.07 7.69
CA ARG A 110 2.30 11.40 6.73
C ARG A 110 1.86 11.24 5.28
N VAL A 111 1.10 10.18 4.97
CA VAL A 111 0.58 9.96 3.61
C VAL A 111 -0.38 11.07 3.21
N ILE A 112 -1.27 11.51 4.12
CA ILE A 112 -2.25 12.58 3.81
C ILE A 112 -1.60 13.97 3.79
N GLU A 113 -0.52 14.21 4.53
CA GLU A 113 0.29 15.43 4.38
C GLU A 113 0.89 15.52 2.97
N LEU A 114 1.47 14.41 2.50
CA LEU A 114 2.10 14.34 1.18
C LEU A 114 1.06 14.36 0.06
N ARG A 115 -0.12 13.75 0.29
CA ARG A 115 -1.20 13.65 -0.69
C ARG A 115 -2.58 13.79 -0.03
N PRO A 116 -3.06 15.03 0.23
CA PRO A 116 -4.34 15.27 0.91
C PRO A 116 -5.58 14.75 0.19
N SER A 117 -5.46 14.46 -1.11
CA SER A 117 -6.55 13.94 -1.95
C SER A 117 -6.37 12.45 -2.29
N TYR A 118 -5.59 11.70 -1.51
CA TYR A 118 -5.35 10.28 -1.78
C TYR A 118 -6.51 9.40 -1.32
N ALA A 119 -7.54 9.28 -2.17
CA ALA A 119 -8.78 8.56 -1.85
C ALA A 119 -8.54 7.11 -1.34
N ALA A 120 -7.63 6.36 -1.97
CA ALA A 120 -7.30 5.00 -1.55
C ALA A 120 -6.76 4.95 -0.11
N GLU A 121 -5.98 5.94 0.31
CA GLU A 121 -5.44 5.96 1.68
C GLU A 121 -6.56 6.14 2.71
N TYR A 122 -7.48 7.07 2.49
CA TYR A 122 -8.65 7.26 3.35
C TYR A 122 -9.51 6.00 3.42
N TYR A 123 -9.69 5.31 2.29
CA TYR A 123 -10.44 4.07 2.24
C TYR A 123 -9.80 2.98 3.11
N TRP A 124 -8.51 2.70 2.90
CA TRP A 124 -7.82 1.64 3.64
C TRP A 124 -7.57 1.99 5.10
N TRP A 125 -7.47 3.28 5.43
CA TRP A 125 -7.46 3.73 6.82
C TRP A 125 -8.80 3.49 7.50
N GLY A 126 -9.91 3.87 6.84
CA GLY A 126 -11.26 3.57 7.32
C GLY A 126 -11.49 2.08 7.57
N GLN A 127 -11.02 1.21 6.68
CA GLN A 127 -11.09 -0.24 6.91
C GLN A 127 -10.26 -0.71 8.11
N SER A 128 -9.07 -0.15 8.33
CA SER A 128 -8.25 -0.43 9.52
C SER A 128 -9.01 -0.04 10.80
N LEU A 129 -9.53 1.18 10.84
CA LEU A 129 -10.31 1.70 11.96
C LEU A 129 -11.56 0.85 12.26
N ALA A 130 -12.26 0.40 11.21
CA ALA A 130 -13.40 -0.48 11.37
C ALA A 130 -13.01 -1.82 12.01
N SER A 131 -11.87 -2.40 11.61
CA SER A 131 -11.36 -3.64 12.21
C SER A 131 -10.94 -3.48 13.68
N GLU A 132 -10.58 -2.26 14.08
CA GLU A 132 -10.29 -1.87 15.47
C GLU A 132 -11.55 -1.53 16.29
N GLY A 133 -12.74 -1.54 15.67
CA GLY A 133 -14.00 -1.16 16.31
C GLY A 133 -14.24 0.35 16.43
N ARG A 134 -13.39 1.18 15.81
CA ARG A 134 -13.48 2.65 15.80
C ARG A 134 -14.48 3.13 14.73
N THR A 135 -15.74 2.73 14.87
CA THR A 135 -16.77 2.83 13.83
C THR A 135 -17.04 4.27 13.35
N ALA A 136 -17.07 5.25 14.26
CA ALA A 136 -17.34 6.65 13.89
C ALA A 136 -16.24 7.22 12.99
N GLU A 137 -14.98 7.07 13.41
CA GLU A 137 -13.81 7.53 12.66
C GLU A 137 -13.66 6.78 11.33
N ALA A 138 -13.98 5.48 11.32
CA ALA A 138 -14.02 4.68 10.11
C ALA A 138 -15.04 5.24 9.10
N SER A 139 -16.25 5.58 9.56
CA SER A 139 -17.29 6.19 8.71
C SER A 139 -16.82 7.52 8.11
N ASP A 140 -16.21 8.39 8.91
CA ASP A 140 -15.70 9.68 8.43
C ASP A 140 -14.60 9.52 7.37
N ALA A 141 -13.68 8.59 7.57
CA ALA A 141 -12.61 8.29 6.62
C ALA A 141 -13.16 7.70 5.30
N LEU A 142 -14.09 6.76 5.38
CA LEU A 142 -14.74 6.17 4.20
C LEU A 142 -15.57 7.19 3.43
N ASP A 143 -16.28 8.08 4.12
CA ASP A 143 -17.02 9.18 3.51
C ASP A 143 -16.08 10.16 2.79
N LYS A 144 -14.93 10.46 3.39
CA LYS A 144 -13.90 11.28 2.74
C LYS A 144 -13.37 10.60 1.48
N ALA A 145 -13.08 9.30 1.53
CA ALA A 145 -12.64 8.53 0.37
C ALA A 145 -13.67 8.61 -0.77
N ARG A 146 -14.96 8.39 -0.46
CA ARG A 146 -16.06 8.48 -1.43
C ARG A 146 -16.24 9.88 -2.02
N ARG A 147 -16.01 10.95 -1.24
CA ARG A 147 -16.06 12.33 -1.77
C ARG A 147 -14.89 12.63 -2.71
N LEU A 148 -13.71 12.07 -2.43
CA LEU A 148 -12.51 12.26 -3.24
C LEU A 148 -12.52 11.41 -4.52
N ASP A 149 -13.20 10.27 -4.50
CA ASP A 149 -13.40 9.39 -5.64
C ASP A 149 -14.86 8.92 -5.75
N PRO A 150 -15.77 9.79 -6.22
CA PRO A 150 -17.21 9.50 -6.29
C PRO A 150 -17.58 8.36 -7.24
N VAL A 151 -16.68 8.02 -8.16
CA VAL A 151 -16.87 7.00 -9.20
C VAL A 151 -16.16 5.68 -8.88
N GLY A 152 -15.47 5.58 -7.73
CA GLY A 152 -14.81 4.35 -7.25
C GLY A 152 -13.71 3.83 -8.17
N LYS A 153 -12.94 4.71 -8.82
CA LYS A 153 -11.85 4.30 -9.73
C LYS A 153 -10.56 3.93 -9.00
N VAL A 154 -10.36 4.43 -7.79
CA VAL A 154 -9.08 4.43 -7.05
C VAL A 154 -9.20 3.64 -5.75
N ALA A 155 -10.34 3.72 -5.06
CA ALA A 155 -10.69 2.81 -3.97
C ALA A 155 -11.41 1.58 -4.55
N PRO A 156 -11.21 0.35 -4.00
CA PRO A 156 -12.04 -0.77 -4.40
C PRO A 156 -13.52 -0.45 -4.09
N PRO A 157 -14.47 -1.00 -4.88
CA PRO A 157 -15.89 -0.71 -4.76
C PRO A 157 -16.48 -1.10 -3.39
#